data_AF-A0A4Y3RF19-F1
#
_entry.id   AF-A0A4Y3RF19-F1
#
_cell.length_a   1.000
_cell.length_b   1.000
_cell.length_c   1.000
_cell.angle_alpha   90.00
_cell.angle_beta   90.00
_cell.angle_gamma   90.00
#
_symmetry.space_group_name_H-M   'P 1'
#
loop_
_entity.id
_entity.type
_entity.pdbx_description
1 polymer ?
#
loop_
_entity_poly.entity_id
_entity_poly.type
_entity_poly.pdbx_seq_one_letter_code
_entity_poly.pdbx_strand_id
1 'polypeptide(L)' 'MVAVVVETDRGWATLARPSGLTWDVSCRVLRPATPYEVRQFRALAALQQVKLRGMP' A
#
# COMPACT_ATOMS: atom_id res chain seq x y z
N MET A 1 -7.69 5.34 1.43
CA MET A 1 -7.96 4.01 0.87
C MET A 1 -6.63 3.34 0.61
N VAL A 2 -6.30 2.26 1.33
CA VAL A 2 -4.96 1.64 1.31
C VAL A 2 -5.05 0.33 0.52
N ALA A 3 -4.25 0.22 -0.53
CA ALA A 3 -4.02 -1.03 -1.25
C ALA A 3 -2.61 -1.53 -0.92
N VAL A 4 -2.43 -2.84 -0.90
CA VAL A 4 -1.14 -3.49 -0.61
C VAL A 4 -0.46 -3.78 -1.93
N VAL A 5 0.80 -3.41 -2.06
CA VAL A 5 1.62 -3.81 -3.21
C VAL A 5 1.94 -5.30 -3.07
N VAL A 6 1.50 -6.10 -4.03
CA VAL A 6 1.77 -7.54 -4.08
C VAL A 6 3.03 -7.82 -4.87
N GLU A 7 3.19 -7.15 -5.99
CA GLU A 7 4.30 -7.34 -6.91
C GLU A 7 4.70 -5.99 -7.53
N THR A 8 5.99 -5.87 -7.83
CA THR A 8 6.53 -4.73 -8.57
C THR A 8 7.41 -5.24 -9.70
N ASP A 9 7.07 -4.87 -10.93
CA ASP A 9 7.92 -5.12 -12.09
C ASP A 9 8.14 -3.81 -12.85
N ARG A 10 9.39 -3.52 -13.20
CA ARG A 10 9.89 -2.38 -14.01
C ARG A 10 8.87 -1.28 -14.37
N GLY A 11 8.45 -0.51 -13.36
CA GLY A 11 7.56 0.65 -13.55
C GLY A 11 6.06 0.35 -13.44
N TRP A 12 5.70 -0.82 -12.93
CA TRP A 12 4.35 -1.28 -12.64
C TRP A 12 4.32 -1.85 -11.22
N ALA A 13 3.22 -1.58 -10.53
CA ALA A 13 2.93 -2.15 -9.23
C ALA A 13 1.54 -2.78 -9.26
N THR A 14 1.46 -4.06 -8.90
CA THR A 14 0.19 -4.75 -8.70
C THR A 14 -0.29 -4.47 -7.29
N LEU A 15 -1.46 -3.85 -7.19
CA LEU A 15 -2.11 -3.50 -5.95
C LEU A 15 -3.24 -4.48 -5.66
N ALA A 16 -3.24 -5.06 -4.46
CA ALA A 16 -4.37 -5.80 -3.93
C ALA A 16 -5.09 -4.98 -2.87
N ARG A 17 -6.40 -4.85 -3.03
CA ARG A 17 -7.29 -4.35 -1.97
C ARG A 17 -7.76 -5.54 -1.11
N PRO A 18 -7.94 -5.34 0.21
CA PRO A 18 -8.56 -6.35 1.09
C PRO A 18 -9.93 -6.87 0.64
N SER A 19 -10.64 -6.16 -0.24
CA SER A 19 -11.92 -6.60 -0.82
C SER A 19 -11.77 -7.59 -1.99
N GLY A 20 -10.55 -8.05 -2.29
CA GLY A 20 -10.28 -8.99 -3.39
C GLY A 20 -10.09 -8.35 -4.77
N LEU A 21 -10.10 -7.02 -4.86
CA LEU A 21 -9.82 -6.31 -6.11
C LEU A 21 -8.30 -6.21 -6.32
N THR A 22 -7.80 -6.68 -7.45
CA THR A 22 -6.40 -6.52 -7.87
C THR A 22 -6.31 -5.68 -9.13
N TRP A 23 -5.39 -4.73 -9.18
CA TRP A 23 -5.16 -3.92 -10.37
C TRP A 23 -3.71 -3.44 -10.47
N ASP A 24 -3.28 -3.20 -11.69
CA ASP A 24 -1.94 -2.70 -11.97
C ASP A 24 -1.94 -1.18 -12.11
N VAL A 25 -0.91 -0.55 -11.54
CA VAL A 25 -0.70 0.89 -11.62
C VAL A 25 0.70 1.17 -12.15
N SER A 26 0.77 2.04 -13.16
CA SER A 26 2.06 2.51 -13.67
C SER A 26 2.73 3.43 -12.64
N CYS A 27 3.96 3.08 -12.28
CA CYS A 27 4.80 3.79 -11.35
C CYS A 27 6.00 4.36 -12.11
N ARG A 28 6.07 5.68 -12.25
CA ARG A 28 7.12 6.33 -13.05
C ARG A 28 8.53 6.08 -12.53
N VAL A 29 8.69 5.96 -11.21
CA VAL A 29 9.95 5.60 -10.54
C VAL A 29 9.61 4.81 -9.28
N LEU A 30 10.20 3.61 -9.16
CA LEU A 30 10.19 2.84 -7.92
C LEU A 30 11.58 2.94 -7.28
N ARG A 31 11.63 3.31 -5.99
CA ARG A 31 12.86 3.27 -5.20
C ARG A 31 12.61 2.57 -3.87
N PRO A 32 13.63 1.94 -3.28
CA PRO A 32 13.55 1.47 -1.91
C PRO A 32 13.18 2.61 -0.96
N ALA A 33 12.26 2.34 -0.04
CA ALA A 33 11.89 3.27 1.01
C ALA A 33 13.03 3.42 2.03
N THR A 34 13.19 4.63 2.55
CA THR A 34 14.12 4.89 3.67
C THR A 34 13.58 4.29 4.98
N PRO A 35 14.44 4.04 5.99
CA PRO A 35 13.98 3.55 7.29
C PRO A 35 12.93 4.44 7.97
N TYR A 36 13.00 5.75 7.75
CA TYR A 36 12.00 6.70 8.25
C TYR A 36 10.64 6.50 7.56
N GLU A 37 10.63 6.44 6.22
CA GLU A 37 9.42 6.22 5.44
C GLU A 37 8.77 4.88 5.77
N VAL A 38 9.56 3.81 5.95
CA VAL A 38 9.04 2.50 6.38
C VAL A 38 8.30 2.60 7.73
N ARG A 39 8.86 3.33 8.71
CA ARG A 39 8.19 3.56 10.00
C ARG A 39 6.88 4.33 9.82
N GLN A 40 6.89 5.38 9.00
CA GLN A 40 5.71 6.19 8.72
C GLN A 40 4.61 5.36 8.03
N PHE A 41 4.95 4.55 7.03
CA PHE A 41 3.99 3.69 6.35
C PHE A 41 3.38 2.65 7.30
N ARG A 42 4.16 2.07 8.21
CA ARG A 42 3.64 1.17 9.25
C ARG A 42 2.66 1.88 10.19
N ALA A 43 2.99 3.10 10.62
CA ALA A 43 2.10 3.88 11.48
C ALA A 43 0.78 4.24 10.76
N LEU A 44 0.85 4.63 9.48
CA LEU A 44 -0.33 4.90 8.66
C LEU A 44 -1.18 3.64 8.44
N ALA A 45 -0.57 2.49 8.21
CA ALA A 45 -1.28 1.22 8.08
C ALA A 45 -2.00 0.85 9.38
N ALA A 46 -1.35 0.99 10.54
CA ALA A 46 -1.97 0.77 11.85
C ALA A 46 -3.15 1.73 12.10
N LEU A 47 -2.97 3.03 11.82
CA LEU A 47 -4.03 4.03 11.93
C LEU A 47 -5.24 3.68 11.05
N GLN A 48 -4.99 3.21 9.83
CA GLN A 48 -6.04 2.80 8.91
C GLN A 48 -6.79 1.56 9.42
N GLN A 49 -6.09 0.57 9.97
CA GLN A 49 -6.74 -0.62 10.56
C GLN A 49 -7.67 -0.24 11.72
N VAL A 50 -7.25 0.71 12.56
CA VAL A 50 -8.11 1.25 13.64
C VAL A 50 -9.33 1.96 13.05
N LYS A 51 -9.17 2.78 12.02
CA LYS A 51 -10.29 3.44 11.32
C LYS A 51 -11.28 2.45 10.71
N LEU A 52 -10.79 1.34 10.14
CA LEU A 52 -11.64 0.31 9.53
C LEU A 52 -12.42 -0.50 10.59
N ARG A 53 -11.89 -0.68 11.80
CA ARG A 53 -12.64 -1.33 12.90
C ARG A 53 -13.83 -0.51 13.40
N GLY A 54 -13.84 0.81 13.14
CA GLY A 54 -14.93 1.71 13.52
C GLY A 54 -15.90 2.05 12.38
N MET A 55 -15.78 1.41 11.21
CA MET A 55 -16.75 1.55 10.13
C MET A 55 -17.87 0.52 10.30
N PRO A 56 -19.17 0.93 10.30
CA PRO A 56 -20.30 0.00 10.33
C PRO A 56 -20.40 -0.85 9.06
#